data_AF-A0A139HTX1-F1
#
_entry.id   AF-A0A139HTX1-F1
#
_cell.length_a   1.000
_cell.length_b   1.000
_cell.length_c   1.000
_cell.angle_alpha   90.00
_cell.angle_beta   90.00
_cell.angle_gamma   90.00
#
_symmetry.space_group_name_H-M   'P 1'
#
loop_
_entity.id
_entity.type
_entity.pdbx_description
1 polymer ?
#
loop_
_entity_poly.entity_id
_entity_poly.type
_entity_poly.pdbx_seq_one_letter_code
_entity_poly.pdbx_strand_id
1 'polypeptide(L)'
;MDLQQVLSHSQAMLDNMAGFFSSAWPSTMPSALGAYNIDPSLVSVSGFSAGGFMAVQLGIAYSSIFQAGFGVFAGGPYDCARNQDFTTICLFNGTPSIDVPLENMRKWSEEGKIDDLANLRKRQVYLQSGMIDEIVGVAETRQLKVQLSEFVDVDKFLYVETKGAAHAFPTYFDAPGNSDCGISASPFIADCGYDGAGAVLRWLYGSDLSSPPVKTDQTYPLQSFSQRGPYGAIGLADTGFIYVPRKCKRNQALCRLHVALHGCTMSYEQIGGKFMQDTGYLSWAESNNIIVIFPQATVDKTLRKIWNGTEYPGGALACFDWVGWVGENADQRGGVQMIAIVSMVKKLLSNSK
;
A
#
# COMPACT_ATOMS: atom_id res chain seq x y z
N MET A 1 18.51 -8.49 -17.84
CA MET A 1 18.39 -9.60 -16.90
C MET A 1 17.18 -10.41 -17.34
N ASP A 2 17.33 -11.70 -17.63
CA ASP A 2 16.28 -12.52 -18.29
C ASP A 2 15.12 -12.84 -17.33
N LEU A 3 13.91 -13.04 -17.84
CA LEU A 3 12.68 -13.38 -17.10
C LEU A 3 12.90 -14.63 -16.21
N GLN A 4 13.76 -15.55 -16.65
CA GLN A 4 14.20 -16.71 -15.86
C GLN A 4 15.00 -16.35 -14.60
N GLN A 5 15.70 -15.22 -14.58
CA GLN A 5 16.50 -14.78 -13.43
C GLN A 5 15.61 -14.15 -12.34
N VAL A 6 14.56 -13.41 -12.75
CA VAL A 6 13.51 -12.89 -11.85
C VAL A 6 12.70 -14.05 -11.27
N LEU A 7 12.31 -15.01 -12.11
CA LEU A 7 11.60 -16.22 -11.67
C LEU A 7 12.48 -17.10 -10.78
N SER A 8 13.78 -17.26 -11.05
CA SER A 8 14.67 -18.10 -10.22
C SER A 8 15.05 -17.48 -8.87
N HIS A 9 15.21 -16.16 -8.77
CA HIS A 9 15.31 -15.49 -7.46
C HIS A 9 14.00 -15.64 -6.68
N SER A 10 12.85 -15.56 -7.37
CA SER A 10 11.53 -15.79 -6.77
C SER A 10 11.29 -17.26 -6.40
N GLN A 11 11.82 -18.23 -7.16
CA GLN A 11 11.69 -19.66 -6.92
C GLN A 11 12.56 -20.09 -5.72
N ALA A 12 13.79 -19.58 -5.62
CA ALA A 12 14.66 -19.80 -4.46
C ALA A 12 14.07 -19.19 -3.17
N MET A 13 13.28 -18.12 -3.27
CA MET A 13 12.51 -17.56 -2.16
C MET A 13 11.29 -18.43 -1.77
N LEU A 14 10.61 -19.04 -2.76
CA LEU A 14 9.46 -19.94 -2.52
C LEU A 14 9.87 -21.28 -1.90
N ASP A 15 11.03 -21.83 -2.28
CA ASP A 15 11.48 -23.15 -1.80
C ASP A 15 11.90 -23.16 -0.31
N ASN A 16 12.16 -21.99 0.29
CA ASN A 16 12.45 -21.85 1.73
C ASN A 16 11.19 -21.73 2.62
N MET A 17 9.97 -21.71 2.05
CA MET A 17 8.73 -21.50 2.80
C MET A 17 7.96 -22.80 3.13
N ALA A 18 8.52 -23.97 2.81
CA ALA A 18 7.81 -25.25 2.92
C ALA A 18 7.64 -25.82 4.35
N GLY A 19 7.82 -25.04 5.41
CA GLY A 19 7.72 -25.62 6.74
C GLY A 19 7.53 -24.68 7.91
N PHE A 20 6.41 -23.96 8.01
CA PHE A 20 5.89 -23.57 9.33
C PHE A 20 4.34 -23.54 9.36
N PHE A 21 3.81 -24.55 10.05
CA PHE A 21 2.52 -24.69 10.74
C PHE A 21 1.28 -23.90 10.26
N SER A 22 0.34 -24.66 9.70
CA SER A 22 -1.08 -24.36 9.63
C SER A 22 -1.71 -24.27 11.02
N SER A 23 -1.76 -23.09 11.62
CA SER A 23 -2.77 -22.80 12.65
C SER A 23 -4.09 -22.50 11.92
N ALA A 24 -4.95 -23.50 11.79
CA ALA A 24 -6.29 -23.34 11.25
C ALA A 24 -7.10 -22.44 12.20
N TRP A 25 -7.34 -21.20 11.79
CA TRP A 25 -8.36 -20.37 12.42
C TRP A 25 -9.73 -20.92 12.01
N PRO A 26 -10.73 -20.91 12.89
CA PRO A 26 -12.08 -21.28 12.52
C PRO A 26 -12.53 -20.39 11.35
N SER A 27 -12.97 -21.04 10.27
CA SER A 27 -13.54 -20.40 9.09
C SER A 27 -14.85 -19.72 9.44
N THR A 28 -14.77 -18.57 10.09
CA THR A 28 -15.90 -17.65 10.22
C THR A 28 -16.15 -17.03 8.87
N MET A 29 -17.37 -17.18 8.34
CA MET A 29 -17.79 -16.52 7.10
C MET A 29 -17.42 -15.04 7.14
N PRO A 30 -16.82 -14.47 6.07
CA PRO A 30 -16.46 -13.06 6.05
C PRO A 30 -17.69 -12.20 6.35
N SER A 31 -17.54 -11.24 7.25
CA SER A 31 -18.63 -10.34 7.62
C SER A 31 -18.91 -9.34 6.49
N ALA A 32 -20.13 -8.81 6.43
CA ALA A 32 -20.42 -7.70 5.52
C ALA A 32 -19.62 -6.47 5.95
N LEU A 33 -19.00 -5.78 4.99
CA LEU A 33 -18.28 -4.53 5.26
C LEU A 33 -19.27 -3.48 5.80
N GLY A 34 -18.98 -2.96 6.99
CA GLY A 34 -19.83 -1.98 7.69
C GLY A 34 -19.78 -0.57 7.09
N ALA A 35 -20.49 0.36 7.73
CA ALA A 35 -20.42 1.79 7.45
C ALA A 35 -20.30 2.55 8.77
N TYR A 36 -19.46 3.58 8.81
CA TYR A 36 -19.04 4.25 10.03
C TYR A 36 -19.14 5.78 9.91
N ASN A 37 -19.18 6.47 11.05
CA ASN A 37 -19.13 7.93 11.12
C ASN A 37 -17.69 8.41 10.89
N ILE A 38 -17.30 8.51 9.61
CA ILE A 38 -15.97 8.90 9.17
C ILE A 38 -16.05 10.31 8.59
N ASP A 39 -15.05 11.14 8.84
CA ASP A 39 -14.89 12.41 8.14
C ASP A 39 -14.30 12.14 6.73
N PRO A 40 -15.01 12.46 5.63
CA PRO A 40 -14.50 12.24 4.28
C PRO A 40 -13.20 13.00 3.97
N SER A 41 -12.93 14.11 4.67
CA SER A 41 -11.67 14.85 4.54
C SER A 41 -10.47 14.13 5.18
N LEU A 42 -10.73 13.12 6.05
CA LEU A 42 -9.73 12.36 6.79
C LEU A 42 -9.55 10.92 6.25
N VAL A 43 -9.75 10.75 4.95
CA VAL A 43 -9.49 9.51 4.21
C VAL A 43 -8.09 9.56 3.61
N SER A 44 -7.28 8.54 3.87
CA SER A 44 -5.93 8.42 3.30
C SER A 44 -5.58 6.97 2.94
N VAL A 45 -4.48 6.79 2.21
CA VAL A 45 -3.93 5.48 1.83
C VAL A 45 -2.42 5.46 2.03
N SER A 46 -1.85 4.34 2.46
CA SER A 46 -0.43 4.09 2.30
C SER A 46 -0.15 2.65 1.92
N GLY A 47 1.05 2.39 1.44
CA GLY A 47 1.47 1.03 1.15
C GLY A 47 2.96 0.86 0.99
N PHE A 48 3.36 -0.41 0.95
CA PHE A 48 4.74 -0.84 0.83
C PHE A 48 4.99 -1.54 -0.51
N SER A 49 6.14 -1.30 -1.16
CA SER A 49 6.51 -1.99 -2.40
C SER A 49 5.43 -1.80 -3.50
N ALA A 50 4.92 -2.87 -4.11
CA ALA A 50 3.77 -2.78 -5.02
C ALA A 50 2.53 -2.11 -4.39
N GLY A 51 2.31 -2.26 -3.09
CA GLY A 51 1.29 -1.51 -2.36
C GLY A 51 1.62 -0.01 -2.27
N GLY A 52 2.90 0.35 -2.26
CA GLY A 52 3.37 1.74 -2.34
C GLY A 52 3.12 2.35 -3.72
N PHE A 53 3.43 1.62 -4.80
CA PHE A 53 3.03 2.02 -6.15
C PHE A 53 1.49 2.19 -6.25
N MET A 54 0.72 1.23 -5.75
CA MET A 54 -0.75 1.33 -5.72
C MET A 54 -1.24 2.51 -4.87
N ALA A 55 -0.59 2.83 -3.76
CA ALA A 55 -0.92 4.01 -2.96
C ALA A 55 -0.71 5.32 -3.73
N VAL A 56 0.35 5.42 -4.54
CA VAL A 56 0.55 6.54 -5.48
C VAL A 56 -0.57 6.61 -6.52
N GLN A 57 -0.90 5.47 -7.15
CA GLN A 57 -1.97 5.39 -8.16
C GLN A 57 -3.32 5.85 -7.58
N LEU A 58 -3.71 5.32 -6.42
CA LEU A 58 -4.94 5.71 -5.72
C LEU A 58 -4.91 7.19 -5.30
N GLY A 59 -3.79 7.65 -4.75
CA GLY A 59 -3.60 9.02 -4.28
C GLY A 59 -3.69 10.07 -5.38
N ILE A 60 -3.40 9.70 -6.63
CA ILE A 60 -3.49 10.58 -7.81
C ILE A 60 -4.84 10.39 -8.52
N ALA A 61 -5.16 9.18 -8.97
CA ALA A 61 -6.35 8.90 -9.78
C ALA A 61 -7.68 9.16 -9.03
N TYR A 62 -7.64 8.97 -7.71
CA TYR A 62 -8.76 9.18 -6.81
C TYR A 62 -8.42 10.18 -5.70
N SER A 63 -7.63 11.22 -6.01
CA SER A 63 -7.22 12.25 -5.05
C SER A 63 -8.40 12.98 -4.38
N SER A 64 -9.59 13.00 -4.99
CA SER A 64 -10.83 13.52 -4.39
C SER A 64 -11.41 12.62 -3.28
N ILE A 65 -11.08 11.32 -3.29
CA ILE A 65 -11.45 10.35 -2.24
C ILE A 65 -10.42 10.37 -1.11
N PHE A 66 -9.13 10.33 -1.44
CA PHE A 66 -8.04 10.32 -0.45
C PHE A 66 -7.65 11.74 -0.05
N GLN A 67 -8.57 12.46 0.60
CA GLN A 67 -8.43 13.90 0.85
C GLN A 67 -7.35 14.28 1.87
N ALA A 68 -7.04 13.40 2.83
CA ALA A 68 -5.94 13.63 3.75
C ALA A 68 -4.58 13.42 3.06
N GLY A 69 -4.54 12.60 2.00
CA GLY A 69 -3.35 12.34 1.20
C GLY A 69 -2.91 10.89 1.24
N PHE A 70 -1.63 10.64 0.94
CA PHE A 70 -1.11 9.29 0.81
C PHE A 70 0.35 9.12 1.26
N GLY A 71 0.68 7.88 1.62
CA GLY A 71 2.01 7.47 2.07
C GLY A 71 2.61 6.36 1.22
N VAL A 72 3.92 6.38 1.01
CA VAL A 72 4.62 5.43 0.16
C VAL A 72 5.86 4.94 0.87
N PHE A 73 5.96 3.64 1.09
CA PHE A 73 7.16 2.97 1.62
C PHE A 73 7.77 2.13 0.50
N ALA A 74 9.00 2.43 0.11
CA ALA A 74 9.72 1.75 -0.97
C ALA A 74 8.86 1.56 -2.24
N GLY A 75 8.34 2.65 -2.79
CA GLY A 75 7.61 2.68 -4.06
C GLY A 75 8.30 3.57 -5.09
N GLY A 76 7.67 3.78 -6.23
CA GLY A 76 8.24 4.58 -7.33
C GLY A 76 7.22 5.46 -8.05
N PRO A 77 7.64 6.13 -9.14
CA PRO A 77 6.82 7.10 -9.87
C PRO A 77 5.44 6.56 -10.27
N TYR A 78 4.45 7.44 -10.26
CA TYR A 78 3.17 7.19 -10.92
C TYR A 78 3.43 6.88 -12.40
N ASP A 79 2.72 5.90 -12.96
CA ASP A 79 2.84 5.49 -14.36
C ASP A 79 4.24 4.99 -14.79
N CYS A 80 5.10 4.60 -13.84
CA CYS A 80 6.50 4.26 -14.13
C CYS A 80 6.63 3.17 -15.19
N ALA A 81 5.90 2.06 -15.08
CA ALA A 81 6.09 0.88 -15.92
C ALA A 81 5.37 0.91 -17.27
N ARG A 82 4.67 2.02 -17.62
CA ARG A 82 3.85 2.05 -18.84
C ARG A 82 4.68 2.11 -20.11
N ASN A 83 5.70 2.95 -20.11
CA ASN A 83 6.49 3.26 -21.31
C ASN A 83 7.97 2.87 -21.17
N GLN A 84 8.32 2.15 -20.12
CA GLN A 84 9.68 1.66 -19.85
C GLN A 84 9.62 0.32 -19.10
N ASP A 85 10.70 -0.43 -19.17
CA ASP A 85 10.74 -1.78 -18.62
C ASP A 85 10.81 -1.76 -17.09
N PHE A 86 9.82 -2.37 -16.44
CA PHE A 86 9.74 -2.35 -14.98
C PHE A 86 10.86 -3.16 -14.29
N THR A 87 11.41 -4.20 -14.94
CA THR A 87 12.43 -5.08 -14.35
C THR A 87 13.84 -4.51 -14.41
N THR A 88 14.08 -3.50 -15.23
CA THR A 88 15.41 -2.93 -15.44
C THR A 88 15.47 -1.43 -15.15
N ILE A 89 14.32 -0.75 -15.10
CA ILE A 89 14.27 0.71 -14.97
C ILE A 89 13.45 1.17 -13.75
N CYS A 90 12.32 0.52 -13.45
CA CYS A 90 11.45 0.91 -12.31
C CYS A 90 11.68 0.09 -11.03
N LEU A 91 12.68 -0.78 -11.02
CA LEU A 91 13.11 -1.62 -9.89
C LEU A 91 14.64 -1.70 -9.88
N PHE A 92 15.18 -2.26 -8.80
CA PHE A 92 16.60 -2.53 -8.60
C PHE A 92 17.48 -1.28 -8.54
N ASN A 93 16.99 -0.23 -7.88
CA ASN A 93 17.70 1.04 -7.67
C ASN A 93 18.03 1.79 -8.98
N GLY A 94 17.23 1.56 -10.02
CA GLY A 94 17.16 2.29 -11.26
C GLY A 94 16.70 3.75 -11.09
N THR A 95 16.93 4.54 -12.14
CA THR A 95 16.53 5.95 -12.19
C THR A 95 15.57 6.14 -13.35
N PRO A 96 14.28 5.80 -13.19
CA PRO A 96 13.30 5.86 -14.27
C PRO A 96 13.13 7.28 -14.79
N SER A 97 12.90 7.40 -16.11
CA SER A 97 12.42 8.67 -16.66
C SER A 97 11.01 8.94 -16.15
N ILE A 98 10.73 10.21 -15.87
CA ILE A 98 9.43 10.70 -15.43
C ILE A 98 8.79 11.65 -16.45
N ASP A 99 9.40 11.85 -17.61
CA ASP A 99 8.93 12.82 -18.61
C ASP A 99 7.56 12.40 -19.17
N VAL A 100 7.47 11.19 -19.72
CA VAL A 100 6.21 10.63 -20.23
C VAL A 100 5.18 10.45 -19.11
N PRO A 101 5.53 9.93 -17.92
CA PRO A 101 4.62 9.93 -16.78
C PRO A 101 4.06 11.32 -16.40
N LEU A 102 4.88 12.38 -16.40
CA LEU A 102 4.42 13.75 -16.12
C LEU A 102 3.48 14.28 -17.21
N GLU A 103 3.78 14.02 -18.48
CA GLU A 103 2.90 14.36 -19.60
C GLU A 103 1.55 13.64 -19.49
N ASN A 104 1.58 12.34 -19.18
CA ASN A 104 0.39 11.52 -18.97
C ASN A 104 -0.46 12.05 -17.81
N MET A 105 0.15 12.39 -16.66
CA MET A 105 -0.58 13.00 -15.54
C MET A 105 -1.32 14.27 -15.96
N ARG A 106 -0.64 15.20 -16.65
CA ARG A 106 -1.26 16.46 -17.10
C ARG A 106 -2.42 16.20 -18.05
N LYS A 107 -2.18 15.37 -19.06
CA LYS A 107 -3.20 14.99 -20.06
C LYS A 107 -4.39 14.28 -19.44
N TRP A 108 -4.18 13.31 -18.56
CA TRP A 108 -5.24 12.51 -17.96
C TRP A 108 -6.05 13.28 -16.92
N SER A 109 -5.46 14.31 -16.31
CA SER A 109 -6.19 15.27 -15.49
C SER A 109 -7.20 16.06 -16.32
N GLU A 110 -6.80 16.53 -17.51
CA GLU A 110 -7.68 17.24 -18.44
C GLU A 110 -8.76 16.32 -19.04
N GLU A 111 -8.42 15.05 -19.33
CA GLU A 111 -9.34 14.05 -19.87
C GLU A 111 -10.27 13.41 -18.83
N GLY A 112 -10.08 13.70 -17.53
CA GLY A 112 -10.84 13.10 -16.43
C GLY A 112 -10.54 11.61 -16.17
N LYS A 113 -9.41 11.11 -16.68
CA LYS A 113 -8.90 9.76 -16.41
C LYS A 113 -8.21 9.66 -15.06
N ILE A 114 -7.76 10.78 -14.50
CA ILE A 114 -7.40 10.93 -13.09
C ILE A 114 -8.16 12.13 -12.52
N ASP A 115 -8.17 12.30 -11.20
CA ASP A 115 -8.68 13.53 -10.60
C ASP A 115 -7.80 14.73 -10.93
N ASP A 116 -8.39 15.93 -10.85
CA ASP A 116 -7.68 17.19 -11.06
C ASP A 116 -6.41 17.26 -10.20
N LEU A 117 -5.26 17.44 -10.86
CA LEU A 117 -3.95 17.54 -10.21
C LEU A 117 -3.87 18.71 -9.21
N ALA A 118 -4.71 19.74 -9.33
CA ALA A 118 -4.82 20.81 -8.35
C ALA A 118 -5.18 20.30 -6.94
N ASN A 119 -5.79 19.12 -6.83
CA ASN A 119 -6.03 18.47 -5.55
C ASN A 119 -4.74 18.16 -4.79
N LEU A 120 -3.66 17.79 -5.49
CA LEU A 120 -2.40 17.35 -4.89
C LEU A 120 -1.72 18.44 -4.04
N ARG A 121 -1.91 19.71 -4.39
CA ARG A 121 -1.46 20.87 -3.58
C ARG A 121 -2.01 20.87 -2.15
N LYS A 122 -3.15 20.21 -1.93
CA LYS A 122 -3.83 20.13 -0.63
C LYS A 122 -3.62 18.78 0.07
N ARG A 123 -2.87 17.84 -0.53
CA ARG A 123 -2.68 16.49 0.02
C ARG A 123 -1.37 16.40 0.78
N GLN A 124 -1.40 15.82 1.96
CA GLN A 124 -0.18 15.44 2.66
C GLN A 124 0.42 14.21 1.96
N VAL A 125 1.69 14.31 1.54
CA VAL A 125 2.42 13.22 0.89
C VAL A 125 3.61 12.82 1.74
N TYR A 126 3.62 11.57 2.16
CA TYR A 126 4.72 10.97 2.91
C TYR A 126 5.43 9.93 2.04
N LEU A 127 6.74 10.03 1.92
CA LEU A 127 7.59 9.05 1.26
C LEU A 127 8.61 8.50 2.26
N GLN A 128 8.92 7.21 2.15
CA GLN A 128 10.02 6.59 2.85
C GLN A 128 10.69 5.51 2.00
N SER A 129 12.02 5.41 2.12
CA SER A 129 12.81 4.35 1.49
C SER A 129 13.97 3.92 2.40
N GLY A 130 14.39 2.66 2.26
CA GLY A 130 15.62 2.16 2.85
C GLY A 130 16.84 2.54 2.00
N MET A 131 17.92 3.00 2.62
CA MET A 131 19.10 3.44 1.87
C MET A 131 19.88 2.31 1.19
N ILE A 132 19.66 1.06 1.59
CA ILE A 132 20.28 -0.13 0.98
C ILE A 132 19.23 -1.07 0.38
N ASP A 133 18.03 -0.54 0.09
CA ASP A 133 17.02 -1.27 -0.67
C ASP A 133 17.53 -1.54 -2.09
N GLU A 134 17.61 -2.81 -2.46
CA GLU A 134 18.03 -3.29 -3.79
C GLU A 134 16.87 -3.88 -4.60
N ILE A 135 15.64 -3.88 -4.07
CA ILE A 135 14.46 -4.44 -4.75
C ILE A 135 13.71 -3.34 -5.49
N VAL A 136 13.26 -2.31 -4.75
CA VAL A 136 12.73 -1.10 -5.38
C VAL A 136 13.87 -0.12 -5.51
N GLY A 137 14.38 0.39 -4.38
CA GLY A 137 15.56 1.24 -4.37
C GLY A 137 15.28 2.70 -4.03
N VAL A 138 16.29 3.33 -3.42
CA VAL A 138 16.21 4.73 -2.99
C VAL A 138 16.16 5.69 -4.18
N ALA A 139 16.77 5.33 -5.32
CA ALA A 139 16.77 6.14 -6.54
C ALA A 139 15.35 6.28 -7.13
N GLU A 140 14.55 5.23 -7.11
CA GLU A 140 13.17 5.20 -7.60
C GLU A 140 12.28 6.07 -6.73
N THR A 141 12.37 5.91 -5.41
CA THR A 141 11.57 6.75 -4.49
C THR A 141 12.01 8.22 -4.57
N ARG A 142 13.29 8.51 -4.85
CA ARG A 142 13.76 9.87 -5.18
C ARG A 142 13.13 10.38 -6.49
N GLN A 143 13.04 9.57 -7.53
CA GLN A 143 12.37 9.97 -8.77
C GLN A 143 10.87 10.23 -8.56
N LEU A 144 10.20 9.43 -7.72
CA LEU A 144 8.82 9.71 -7.30
C LEU A 144 8.72 11.08 -6.61
N LYS A 145 9.67 11.40 -5.72
CA LYS A 145 9.73 12.73 -5.08
C LYS A 145 9.85 13.85 -6.11
N VAL A 146 10.74 13.70 -7.10
CA VAL A 146 10.91 14.69 -8.17
C VAL A 146 9.60 14.86 -8.95
N GLN A 147 8.98 13.75 -9.37
CA GLN A 147 7.70 13.77 -10.09
C GLN A 147 6.59 14.49 -9.31
N LEU A 148 6.42 14.17 -8.02
CA LEU A 148 5.36 14.75 -7.20
C LEU A 148 5.62 16.22 -6.83
N SER A 149 6.87 16.66 -6.82
CA SER A 149 7.23 18.07 -6.53
C SER A 149 6.69 19.06 -7.57
N GLU A 150 6.28 18.58 -8.75
CA GLU A 150 5.59 19.38 -9.77
C GLU A 150 4.17 19.80 -9.37
N PHE A 151 3.55 19.09 -8.42
CA PHE A 151 2.13 19.23 -8.09
C PHE A 151 1.83 19.39 -6.59
N VAL A 152 2.74 18.95 -5.73
CA VAL A 152 2.59 19.00 -4.27
C VAL A 152 3.39 20.17 -3.73
N ASP A 153 2.75 21.00 -2.89
CA ASP A 153 3.41 22.12 -2.24
C ASP A 153 4.45 21.62 -1.22
N VAL A 154 5.57 22.32 -1.08
CA VAL A 154 6.73 21.86 -0.30
C VAL A 154 6.43 21.59 1.18
N ASP A 155 5.47 22.30 1.77
CA ASP A 155 5.03 22.13 3.16
C ASP A 155 4.07 20.94 3.35
N LYS A 156 3.63 20.32 2.24
CA LYS A 156 2.79 19.12 2.22
C LYS A 156 3.56 17.85 1.92
N PHE A 157 4.88 17.95 1.81
CA PHE A 157 5.75 16.85 1.43
C PHE A 157 6.75 16.47 2.52
N LEU A 158 6.80 15.19 2.90
CA LEU A 158 7.85 14.64 3.78
C LEU A 158 8.48 13.43 3.11
N TYR A 159 9.82 13.41 3.01
CA TYR A 159 10.58 12.26 2.54
C TYR A 159 11.65 11.85 3.54
N VAL A 160 11.63 10.58 3.94
CA VAL A 160 12.54 9.99 4.93
C VAL A 160 13.37 8.88 4.28
N GLU A 161 14.68 8.91 4.48
CA GLU A 161 15.58 7.82 4.08
C GLU A 161 16.12 7.14 5.34
N THR A 162 15.85 5.84 5.48
CA THR A 162 16.27 5.07 6.66
C THR A 162 17.63 4.43 6.39
N LYS A 163 18.67 4.90 7.12
CA LYS A 163 20.03 4.38 7.02
C LYS A 163 20.07 2.90 7.39
N GLY A 164 20.77 2.09 6.58
CA GLY A 164 20.96 0.67 6.84
C GLY A 164 19.71 -0.20 6.63
N ALA A 165 18.58 0.39 6.25
CA ALA A 165 17.38 -0.37 5.92
C ALA A 165 17.42 -0.87 4.47
N ALA A 166 17.18 -2.16 4.29
CA ALA A 166 16.95 -2.83 3.01
C ALA A 166 15.47 -2.72 2.60
N HIS A 167 15.00 -3.60 1.72
CA HIS A 167 13.59 -3.64 1.33
C HIS A 167 12.73 -4.28 2.44
N ALA A 168 12.42 -3.52 3.47
CA ALA A 168 11.57 -3.95 4.58
C ALA A 168 10.68 -2.81 5.06
N PHE A 169 9.44 -3.12 5.46
CA PHE A 169 8.57 -2.16 6.13
C PHE A 169 9.18 -1.79 7.49
N PRO A 170 9.50 -0.51 7.74
CA PRO A 170 10.26 -0.14 8.93
C PRO A 170 9.34 0.00 10.15
N THR A 171 9.70 -0.71 11.22
CA THR A 171 9.10 -0.58 12.55
C THR A 171 10.16 -0.14 13.56
N TYR A 172 9.73 0.08 14.81
CA TYR A 172 10.61 0.38 15.95
C TYR A 172 10.61 -0.75 16.99
N PHE A 173 10.06 -1.90 16.63
CA PHE A 173 9.89 -3.03 17.52
C PHE A 173 10.10 -4.34 16.78
N ASP A 174 10.74 -5.28 17.46
CA ASP A 174 10.97 -6.62 16.95
C ASP A 174 9.79 -7.55 17.31
N ALA A 175 9.14 -8.08 16.27
CA ALA A 175 8.05 -9.05 16.42
C ALA A 175 8.52 -10.44 15.97
N PRO A 176 8.14 -11.53 16.65
CA PRO A 176 8.62 -12.87 16.31
C PRO A 176 8.46 -13.23 14.84
N GLY A 177 9.56 -13.69 14.22
CA GLY A 177 9.61 -14.08 12.81
C GLY A 177 9.69 -12.93 11.82
N ASN A 178 9.94 -11.70 12.28
CA ASN A 178 10.34 -10.59 11.40
C ASN A 178 11.80 -10.74 10.94
N SER A 179 12.14 -10.08 9.84
CA SER A 179 13.49 -10.07 9.29
C SER A 179 14.35 -8.97 9.92
N ASP A 180 15.68 -9.08 9.75
CA ASP A 180 16.60 -7.99 10.07
C ASP A 180 16.38 -6.82 9.11
N CYS A 181 16.42 -5.59 9.61
CA CYS A 181 16.21 -4.39 8.80
C CYS A 181 17.20 -4.26 7.63
N GLY A 182 18.41 -4.78 7.77
CA GLY A 182 19.43 -4.78 6.72
C GLY A 182 19.28 -5.89 5.68
N ILE A 183 18.24 -6.72 5.74
CA ILE A 183 18.04 -7.88 4.87
C ILE A 183 16.65 -7.87 4.23
N SER A 184 16.60 -7.91 2.90
CA SER A 184 15.36 -8.05 2.11
C SER A 184 14.85 -9.50 2.14
N ALA A 185 14.21 -9.91 3.23
CA ALA A 185 13.63 -11.24 3.39
C ALA A 185 12.22 -11.21 3.97
N SER A 186 11.41 -12.22 3.62
CA SER A 186 10.08 -12.46 4.21
C SER A 186 10.17 -12.44 5.74
N PRO A 187 9.22 -11.77 6.43
CA PRO A 187 7.96 -11.19 5.96
C PRO A 187 8.08 -9.78 5.35
N PHE A 188 9.30 -9.26 5.14
CA PHE A 188 9.58 -7.88 4.72
C PHE A 188 9.04 -6.83 5.70
N ILE A 189 9.11 -7.15 6.99
CA ILE A 189 8.77 -6.28 8.12
C ILE A 189 9.91 -6.44 9.10
N ALA A 190 10.47 -5.32 9.58
CA ALA A 190 11.69 -5.36 10.38
C ALA A 190 11.74 -4.21 11.39
N ASP A 191 12.36 -4.46 12.54
CA ASP A 191 12.76 -3.40 13.46
C ASP A 191 13.93 -2.61 12.86
N CYS A 192 13.59 -1.43 12.34
CA CYS A 192 14.54 -0.49 11.75
C CYS A 192 14.85 0.68 12.70
N GLY A 193 14.43 0.61 13.96
CA GLY A 193 14.47 1.74 14.89
C GLY A 193 13.64 2.93 14.43
N TYR A 194 12.64 2.70 13.55
CA TYR A 194 11.86 3.75 12.91
C TYR A 194 10.37 3.38 12.85
N ASP A 195 9.53 4.16 13.54
CA ASP A 195 8.07 3.96 13.54
C ASP A 195 7.42 4.42 12.23
N GLY A 196 7.50 3.57 11.20
CA GLY A 196 6.97 3.85 9.87
C GLY A 196 5.47 4.17 9.87
N ALA A 197 4.65 3.29 10.47
CA ALA A 197 3.21 3.48 10.57
C ALA A 197 2.84 4.77 11.35
N GLY A 198 3.50 5.04 12.47
CA GLY A 198 3.27 6.27 13.21
C GLY A 198 3.71 7.53 12.49
N ALA A 199 4.85 7.47 11.78
CA ALA A 199 5.34 8.60 10.99
C ALA A 199 4.37 8.97 9.86
N VAL A 200 3.92 8.00 9.06
CA VAL A 200 2.98 8.25 7.97
C VAL A 200 1.63 8.77 8.49
N LEU A 201 1.08 8.17 9.56
CA LEU A 201 -0.21 8.60 10.10
C LEU A 201 -0.14 10.00 10.70
N ARG A 202 0.94 10.36 11.41
CA ARG A 202 1.15 11.71 11.93
C ARG A 202 1.30 12.73 10.81
N TRP A 203 1.99 12.39 9.72
CA TRP A 203 2.11 13.30 8.58
C TRP A 203 0.75 13.57 7.93
N LEU A 204 -0.03 12.51 7.71
CA LEU A 204 -1.32 12.58 7.01
C LEU A 204 -2.41 13.26 7.84
N TYR A 205 -2.42 13.07 9.15
CA TYR A 205 -3.50 13.55 10.03
C TYR A 205 -3.11 14.66 11.00
N GLY A 206 -1.84 15.07 11.01
CA GLY A 206 -1.32 16.13 11.87
C GLY A 206 -0.66 15.62 13.15
N SER A 207 0.06 16.53 13.82
CA SER A 207 0.87 16.24 15.00
C SER A 207 0.07 15.93 16.26
N ASP A 208 -1.24 16.19 16.27
CA ASP A 208 -2.11 16.01 17.43
C ASP A 208 -2.48 14.54 17.69
N LEU A 209 -1.99 13.61 16.87
CA LEU A 209 -2.16 12.19 17.14
C LEU A 209 -1.45 11.79 18.44
N SER A 210 -2.17 11.11 19.31
CA SER A 210 -1.63 10.53 20.54
C SER A 210 -0.77 9.33 20.22
N SER A 211 0.47 9.32 20.71
CA SER A 211 1.35 8.15 20.59
C SER A 211 0.73 6.97 21.33
N PRO A 212 0.78 5.74 20.79
CA PRO A 212 0.29 4.56 21.46
C PRO A 212 1.00 4.33 22.80
N PRO A 213 0.32 3.75 23.81
CA PRO A 213 0.98 3.36 25.05
C PRO A 213 2.05 2.30 24.78
N VAL A 214 3.22 2.45 25.42
CA VAL A 214 4.43 1.61 25.22
C VAL A 214 4.21 0.13 25.57
N LYS A 215 3.20 -0.18 26.40
CA LYS A 215 2.94 -1.53 26.91
C LYS A 215 1.46 -1.75 27.11
N THR A 216 0.88 -2.68 26.36
CA THR A 216 -0.37 -3.32 26.74
C THR A 216 -0.42 -4.72 26.14
N ASP A 217 -0.90 -5.71 26.91
CA ASP A 217 -1.40 -7.01 26.41
C ASP A 217 -2.70 -6.83 25.57
N GLN A 218 -2.85 -5.69 24.91
CA GLN A 218 -4.04 -5.31 24.19
C GLN A 218 -4.06 -6.08 22.87
N THR A 219 -5.09 -6.90 22.72
CA THR A 219 -5.37 -7.54 21.45
C THR A 219 -6.12 -6.58 20.55
N TYR A 220 -5.75 -6.56 19.27
CA TYR A 220 -6.40 -5.76 18.24
C TYR A 220 -7.21 -6.69 17.33
N PRO A 221 -8.45 -7.08 17.71
CA PRO A 221 -9.22 -8.04 16.95
C PRO A 221 -9.60 -7.48 15.57
N LEU A 222 -8.96 -8.04 14.55
CA LEU A 222 -9.25 -7.80 13.14
C LEU A 222 -10.57 -8.45 12.75
N GLN A 223 -11.30 -7.79 11.85
CA GLN A 223 -12.51 -8.32 11.24
C GLN A 223 -12.23 -8.65 9.78
N SER A 224 -12.58 -9.86 9.34
CA SER A 224 -12.56 -10.22 7.93
C SER A 224 -13.84 -9.77 7.23
N PHE A 225 -13.72 -9.34 5.97
CA PHE A 225 -14.85 -9.03 5.09
C PHE A 225 -14.67 -9.62 3.70
N SER A 226 -15.78 -9.81 2.98
CA SER A 226 -15.76 -10.35 1.62
C SER A 226 -15.26 -9.31 0.62
N GLN A 227 -14.19 -9.62 -0.11
CA GLN A 227 -13.66 -8.87 -1.25
C GLN A 227 -14.18 -9.44 -2.58
N ARG A 228 -15.49 -9.67 -2.65
CA ARG A 228 -16.18 -10.12 -3.87
C ARG A 228 -17.15 -9.07 -4.37
N GLY A 229 -17.66 -9.27 -5.59
CA GLY A 229 -18.59 -8.34 -6.23
C GLY A 229 -17.95 -6.96 -6.36
N PRO A 230 -18.56 -5.87 -5.84
CA PRO A 230 -18.01 -4.51 -5.97
C PRO A 230 -16.69 -4.30 -5.23
N TYR A 231 -16.31 -5.19 -4.32
CA TYR A 231 -15.05 -5.12 -3.55
C TYR A 231 -13.99 -6.08 -4.09
N GLY A 232 -14.27 -6.81 -5.17
CA GLY A 232 -13.35 -7.76 -5.77
C GLY A 232 -12.82 -7.29 -7.12
N ALA A 233 -11.68 -7.83 -7.51
CA ALA A 233 -11.08 -7.66 -8.83
C ALA A 233 -10.12 -8.82 -9.11
N ILE A 234 -9.71 -8.98 -10.38
CA ILE A 234 -8.62 -9.89 -10.74
C ILE A 234 -7.37 -9.51 -9.94
N GLY A 235 -6.70 -10.51 -9.38
CA GLY A 235 -5.52 -10.33 -8.52
C GLY A 235 -5.82 -9.93 -7.07
N LEU A 236 -7.09 -9.72 -6.68
CA LEU A 236 -7.48 -9.55 -5.27
C LEU A 236 -7.95 -10.88 -4.68
N ALA A 237 -7.63 -11.11 -3.40
CA ALA A 237 -8.13 -12.24 -2.65
C ALA A 237 -9.64 -12.09 -2.39
N ASP A 238 -10.30 -13.19 -2.05
CA ASP A 238 -11.73 -13.19 -1.70
C ASP A 238 -12.03 -12.56 -0.33
N THR A 239 -11.01 -12.40 0.52
CA THR A 239 -11.14 -11.91 1.88
C THR A 239 -10.17 -10.78 2.15
N GLY A 240 -10.68 -9.68 2.71
CA GLY A 240 -9.92 -8.55 3.21
C GLY A 240 -10.10 -8.40 4.70
N PHE A 241 -9.32 -7.50 5.31
CA PHE A 241 -9.38 -7.29 6.76
C PHE A 241 -9.58 -5.81 7.10
N ILE A 242 -10.21 -5.57 8.25
CA ILE A 242 -10.42 -4.24 8.77
C ILE A 242 -10.24 -4.24 10.29
N TYR A 243 -9.55 -3.21 10.77
CA TYR A 243 -9.50 -2.86 12.17
C TYR A 243 -10.37 -1.62 12.42
N VAL A 244 -11.31 -1.75 13.35
CA VAL A 244 -12.21 -0.66 13.73
C VAL A 244 -12.03 -0.39 15.23
N PRO A 245 -11.52 0.79 15.61
CA PRO A 245 -11.33 1.15 17.02
C PRO A 245 -12.61 1.10 17.85
N ARG A 246 -12.49 0.90 19.16
CA ARG A 246 -13.67 0.73 20.05
C ARG A 246 -14.66 1.89 19.96
N LYS A 247 -14.15 3.13 19.94
CA LYS A 247 -14.99 4.35 19.85
C LYS A 247 -15.69 4.47 18.49
N CYS A 248 -15.04 4.05 17.40
CA CYS A 248 -15.63 4.01 16.06
C CYS A 248 -16.74 2.94 15.96
N LYS A 249 -16.48 1.73 16.49
CA LYS A 249 -17.48 0.63 16.52
C LYS A 249 -18.77 1.04 17.25
N ARG A 250 -18.66 1.85 18.31
CA ARG A 250 -19.79 2.31 19.14
C ARG A 250 -20.42 3.62 18.66
N ASN A 251 -19.97 4.17 17.54
CA ASN A 251 -20.40 5.49 17.05
C ASN A 251 -20.24 6.61 18.11
N GLN A 252 -19.17 6.56 18.88
CA GLN A 252 -18.87 7.50 19.99
C GLN A 252 -17.81 8.55 19.62
N ALA A 253 -17.31 8.53 18.38
CA ALA A 253 -16.35 9.48 17.86
C ALA A 253 -16.58 9.69 16.36
N LEU A 254 -16.17 10.86 15.86
CA LEU A 254 -15.84 11.02 14.45
C LEU A 254 -14.51 10.30 14.17
N CYS A 255 -14.48 9.47 13.15
CA CYS A 255 -13.34 8.61 12.86
C CYS A 255 -12.61 9.03 11.59
N ARG A 256 -11.34 8.63 11.51
CA ARG A 256 -10.51 8.72 10.30
C ARG A 256 -10.53 7.38 9.58
N LEU A 257 -10.14 7.36 8.30
CA LEU A 257 -10.00 6.13 7.54
C LEU A 257 -8.64 6.08 6.84
N HIS A 258 -7.88 5.03 7.11
CA HIS A 258 -6.63 4.73 6.43
C HIS A 258 -6.73 3.39 5.69
N VAL A 259 -6.34 3.37 4.42
CA VAL A 259 -6.15 2.14 3.65
C VAL A 259 -4.66 1.77 3.74
N ALA A 260 -4.33 0.57 4.21
CA ALA A 260 -2.95 0.10 4.30
C ALA A 260 -2.74 -1.10 3.36
N LEU A 261 -1.84 -0.94 2.37
CA LEU A 261 -1.61 -1.90 1.29
C LEU A 261 -0.27 -2.62 1.46
N HIS A 262 -0.33 -3.95 1.51
CA HIS A 262 0.86 -4.80 1.62
C HIS A 262 1.68 -4.81 0.32
N GLY A 263 2.94 -5.25 0.41
CA GLY A 263 3.81 -5.46 -0.75
C GLY A 263 3.61 -6.81 -1.43
N CYS A 264 4.35 -7.04 -2.51
CA CYS A 264 4.47 -8.37 -3.08
C CYS A 264 4.94 -9.36 -2.01
N THR A 265 4.45 -10.60 -2.06
CA THR A 265 4.75 -11.68 -1.12
C THR A 265 4.30 -11.46 0.34
N MET A 266 3.54 -10.40 0.60
CA MET A 266 3.06 -10.02 1.94
C MET A 266 1.53 -10.13 2.09
N SER A 267 0.87 -10.82 1.15
CA SER A 267 -0.57 -11.11 1.29
C SER A 267 -0.84 -12.02 2.49
N TYR A 268 -2.08 -12.03 2.96
CA TYR A 268 -2.50 -12.92 4.05
C TYR A 268 -2.25 -14.41 3.72
N GLU A 269 -2.37 -14.81 2.45
CA GLU A 269 -2.06 -16.17 2.00
C GLU A 269 -0.59 -16.55 2.25
N GLN A 270 0.31 -15.57 2.20
CA GLN A 270 1.76 -15.80 2.21
C GLN A 270 2.41 -15.58 3.57
N ILE A 271 1.97 -14.58 4.34
CA ILE A 271 2.56 -14.26 5.65
C ILE A 271 1.53 -14.18 6.79
N GLY A 272 0.30 -14.64 6.54
CA GLY A 272 -0.78 -14.60 7.52
C GLY A 272 -1.08 -13.18 8.01
N GLY A 273 -1.26 -13.04 9.33
CA GLY A 273 -1.60 -11.76 9.96
C GLY A 273 -0.48 -10.72 10.03
N LYS A 274 0.76 -11.06 9.64
CA LYS A 274 1.95 -10.28 10.00
C LYS A 274 1.94 -8.84 9.47
N PHE A 275 1.53 -8.59 8.21
CA PHE A 275 1.43 -7.21 7.71
C PHE A 275 0.46 -6.35 8.54
N MET A 276 -0.64 -6.91 9.03
CA MET A 276 -1.62 -6.15 9.80
C MET A 276 -1.18 -5.97 11.25
N GLN A 277 -0.54 -6.99 11.84
CA GLN A 277 -0.22 -7.04 13.27
C GLN A 277 1.14 -6.39 13.57
N ASP A 278 2.11 -6.57 12.68
CA ASP A 278 3.51 -6.30 12.98
C ASP A 278 4.02 -4.99 12.35
N THR A 279 3.20 -4.26 11.60
CA THR A 279 3.57 -2.95 11.02
C THR A 279 3.29 -1.77 11.95
N GLY A 280 2.57 -1.99 13.06
CA GLY A 280 2.28 -0.97 14.07
C GLY A 280 1.01 -0.13 13.84
N TYR A 281 0.35 -0.24 12.68
CA TYR A 281 -0.87 0.54 12.36
C TYR A 281 -1.98 0.39 13.42
N LEU A 282 -2.19 -0.81 13.97
CA LEU A 282 -3.32 -1.09 14.86
C LEU A 282 -3.26 -0.32 16.19
N SER A 283 -2.06 -0.15 16.73
CA SER A 283 -1.85 0.58 18.00
C SER A 283 -2.11 2.08 17.84
N TRP A 284 -1.63 2.67 16.74
CA TRP A 284 -1.94 4.04 16.34
C TRP A 284 -3.42 4.23 16.05
N ALA A 285 -4.04 3.25 15.40
CA ALA A 285 -5.44 3.27 15.05
C ALA A 285 -6.37 3.33 16.27
N GLU A 286 -6.14 2.46 17.26
CA GLU A 286 -6.95 2.44 18.49
C GLU A 286 -6.82 3.74 19.28
N SER A 287 -5.61 4.28 19.37
CA SER A 287 -5.32 5.49 20.14
C SER A 287 -5.95 6.75 19.51
N ASN A 288 -6.25 6.72 18.21
CA ASN A 288 -6.57 7.92 17.43
C ASN A 288 -7.88 7.86 16.64
N ASN A 289 -8.73 6.87 16.90
CA ASN A 289 -10.00 6.65 16.19
C ASN A 289 -9.81 6.54 14.67
N ILE A 290 -8.75 5.84 14.24
CA ILE A 290 -8.46 5.60 12.82
C ILE A 290 -8.95 4.20 12.49
N ILE A 291 -9.93 4.10 11.61
CA ILE A 291 -10.29 2.82 11.01
C ILE A 291 -9.21 2.48 10.00
N VAL A 292 -8.66 1.26 10.04
CA VAL A 292 -7.67 0.80 9.08
C VAL A 292 -8.23 -0.38 8.31
N ILE A 293 -8.31 -0.25 6.98
CA ILE A 293 -8.69 -1.35 6.09
C ILE A 293 -7.45 -1.86 5.35
N PHE A 294 -7.35 -3.18 5.25
CA PHE A 294 -6.24 -3.91 4.64
C PHE A 294 -6.76 -4.76 3.48
N PRO A 295 -6.96 -4.16 2.29
CA PRO A 295 -7.21 -4.91 1.08
C PRO A 295 -6.13 -5.98 0.86
N GLN A 296 -6.51 -7.15 0.37
CA GLN A 296 -5.59 -8.26 0.11
C GLN A 296 -5.52 -8.56 -1.38
N ALA A 297 -4.32 -8.53 -1.95
CA ALA A 297 -4.02 -9.19 -3.22
C ALA A 297 -3.85 -10.71 -3.02
N THR A 298 -3.87 -11.49 -4.08
CA THR A 298 -3.76 -12.97 -4.03
C THR A 298 -2.80 -13.48 -5.09
N VAL A 299 -2.26 -14.69 -4.88
CA VAL A 299 -1.43 -15.35 -5.89
C VAL A 299 -2.29 -15.70 -7.11
N ASP A 300 -1.89 -15.21 -8.28
CA ASP A 300 -2.45 -15.58 -9.58
C ASP A 300 -1.34 -15.66 -10.62
N LYS A 301 -1.08 -16.88 -11.09
CA LYS A 301 0.03 -17.21 -12.02
C LYS A 301 -0.36 -17.05 -13.50
N THR A 302 -1.55 -16.52 -13.79
CA THR A 302 -2.03 -16.33 -15.16
C THR A 302 -1.16 -15.32 -15.90
N LEU A 303 -0.61 -15.71 -17.04
CA LEU A 303 0.08 -14.80 -17.95
C LEU A 303 -0.92 -13.83 -18.58
N ARG A 304 -0.63 -12.53 -18.50
CA ARG A 304 -1.38 -11.48 -19.19
C ARG A 304 -0.39 -10.48 -19.77
N LYS A 305 -0.82 -9.79 -20.84
CA LYS A 305 -0.03 -8.70 -21.41
C LYS A 305 -0.02 -7.52 -20.44
N ILE A 306 1.17 -7.06 -20.08
CA ILE A 306 1.41 -5.81 -19.36
C ILE A 306 1.62 -4.66 -20.35
N TRP A 307 1.73 -3.41 -19.88
CA TRP A 307 1.77 -2.22 -20.75
C TRP A 307 2.87 -2.23 -21.82
N ASN A 308 4.02 -2.84 -21.55
CA ASN A 308 5.11 -2.96 -22.53
C ASN A 308 4.85 -4.07 -23.59
N GLY A 309 3.72 -4.77 -23.53
CA GLY A 309 3.31 -5.83 -24.44
C GLY A 309 3.76 -7.25 -24.07
N THR A 310 4.60 -7.40 -23.05
CA THR A 310 5.14 -8.69 -22.60
C THR A 310 4.06 -9.51 -21.88
N GLU A 311 4.03 -10.82 -22.10
CA GLU A 311 3.23 -11.73 -21.26
C GLU A 311 3.94 -11.96 -19.92
N TYR A 312 3.29 -11.53 -18.83
CA TYR A 312 3.86 -11.55 -17.49
C TYR A 312 2.83 -12.07 -16.47
N PRO A 313 3.24 -12.90 -15.49
CA PRO A 313 2.34 -13.37 -14.44
C PRO A 313 2.33 -12.38 -13.26
N GLY A 314 1.79 -11.18 -13.47
CA GLY A 314 1.86 -10.07 -12.49
C GLY A 314 1.25 -10.36 -11.12
N GLY A 315 0.29 -11.28 -11.03
CA GLY A 315 -0.27 -11.74 -9.78
C GLY A 315 0.53 -12.85 -9.08
N ALA A 316 1.62 -13.39 -9.66
CA ALA A 316 2.29 -14.58 -9.13
C ALA A 316 2.90 -14.37 -7.74
N LEU A 317 3.23 -13.12 -7.41
CA LEU A 317 3.74 -12.71 -6.10
C LEU A 317 2.67 -11.98 -5.27
N ALA A 318 1.39 -12.06 -5.65
CA ALA A 318 0.31 -11.31 -5.02
C ALA A 318 0.60 -9.80 -4.90
N CYS A 319 1.20 -9.22 -5.93
CA CYS A 319 1.41 -7.78 -6.02
C CYS A 319 0.09 -7.08 -6.38
N PHE A 320 -0.11 -5.87 -5.87
CA PHE A 320 -1.07 -4.95 -6.48
C PHE A 320 -0.61 -4.56 -7.88
N ASP A 321 -1.54 -4.31 -8.81
CA ASP A 321 -1.20 -4.03 -10.20
C ASP A 321 -0.69 -2.60 -10.39
N TRP A 322 0.56 -2.50 -10.81
CA TRP A 322 1.24 -1.24 -11.19
C TRP A 322 1.98 -1.36 -12.52
N VAL A 323 1.72 -2.45 -13.26
CA VAL A 323 2.37 -2.76 -14.55
C VAL A 323 1.34 -2.93 -15.68
N GLY A 324 0.05 -2.78 -15.39
CA GLY A 324 -1.04 -2.96 -16.36
C GLY A 324 -1.48 -4.41 -16.53
N TRP A 325 -1.15 -5.30 -15.58
CA TRP A 325 -1.43 -6.73 -15.68
C TRP A 325 -2.93 -7.06 -15.74
N VAL A 326 -3.78 -6.27 -15.08
CA VAL A 326 -5.24 -6.45 -15.09
C VAL A 326 -5.99 -5.40 -15.90
N GLY A 327 -5.28 -4.60 -16.70
CA GLY A 327 -5.87 -3.70 -17.69
C GLY A 327 -5.02 -2.47 -18.01
N GLU A 328 -5.23 -1.92 -19.21
CA GLU A 328 -4.56 -0.70 -19.68
C GLU A 328 -4.76 0.50 -18.75
N ASN A 329 -5.86 0.53 -18.00
CA ASN A 329 -6.24 1.59 -17.08
C ASN A 329 -5.87 1.30 -15.61
N ALA A 330 -4.93 0.39 -15.33
CA ALA A 330 -4.61 -0.06 -13.97
C ALA A 330 -4.29 1.08 -12.98
N ASP A 331 -3.69 2.18 -13.44
CA ASP A 331 -3.35 3.38 -12.67
C ASP A 331 -4.30 4.57 -12.91
N GLN A 332 -5.31 4.41 -13.78
CA GLN A 332 -6.33 5.43 -14.09
C GLN A 332 -7.67 5.11 -13.42
N ARG A 333 -8.57 6.10 -13.37
CA ARG A 333 -9.99 5.87 -13.06
C ARG A 333 -10.52 4.78 -13.99
N GLY A 334 -11.12 3.75 -13.40
CA GLY A 334 -11.52 2.55 -14.16
C GLY A 334 -10.68 1.32 -13.86
N GLY A 335 -9.44 1.48 -13.36
CA GLY A 335 -8.58 0.36 -13.01
C GLY A 335 -9.26 -0.56 -12.00
N VAL A 336 -9.37 -1.85 -12.31
CA VAL A 336 -10.27 -2.77 -11.59
C VAL A 336 -9.90 -2.95 -10.11
N GLN A 337 -8.61 -3.02 -9.79
CA GLN A 337 -8.17 -3.10 -8.38
C GLN A 337 -8.42 -1.79 -7.64
N MET A 338 -8.14 -0.64 -8.27
CA MET A 338 -8.44 0.66 -7.66
C MET A 338 -9.93 0.86 -7.42
N ILE A 339 -10.78 0.49 -8.39
CA ILE A 339 -12.24 0.54 -8.23
C ILE A 339 -12.70 -0.32 -7.05
N ALA A 340 -12.18 -1.52 -6.91
CA ALA A 340 -12.52 -2.40 -5.79
C ALA A 340 -12.18 -1.75 -4.45
N ILE A 341 -10.96 -1.21 -4.30
CA ILE A 341 -10.50 -0.53 -3.09
C ILE A 341 -11.33 0.73 -2.81
N VAL A 342 -11.56 1.58 -3.82
CA VAL A 342 -12.39 2.78 -3.70
C VAL A 342 -13.83 2.43 -3.33
N SER A 343 -14.36 1.30 -3.80
CA SER A 343 -15.69 0.84 -3.44
C SER A 343 -15.77 0.39 -1.98
N MET A 344 -14.71 -0.24 -1.45
CA MET A 344 -14.60 -0.52 -0.01
C MET A 344 -14.60 0.78 0.81
N VAL A 345 -13.82 1.78 0.39
CA VAL A 345 -13.78 3.11 1.03
C VAL A 345 -15.17 3.76 1.01
N LYS A 346 -15.82 3.81 -0.16
CA LYS A 346 -17.17 4.37 -0.29
C LYS A 346 -18.19 3.66 0.58
N LYS A 347 -18.08 2.33 0.74
CA LYS A 347 -18.95 1.57 1.64
C LYS A 347 -18.76 2.00 3.10
N LEU A 348 -17.52 2.16 3.54
CA LEU A 348 -17.22 2.61 4.91
C LEU A 348 -17.76 4.03 5.16
N LEU A 349 -17.71 4.89 4.15
CA LEU A 349 -18.20 6.26 4.22
C LEU A 349 -19.73 6.39 4.14
N SER A 350 -20.50 5.33 3.89
CA SER A 350 -21.94 5.47 3.58
C SER A 350 -22.81 5.92 4.76
N ASN A 351 -22.25 6.02 5.97
CA ASN A 351 -22.90 6.58 7.17
C ASN A 351 -22.25 7.91 7.61
N SER A 352 -21.36 8.49 6.81
CA SER A 352 -20.74 9.78 7.09
C SER A 352 -21.80 10.86 7.00
N LYS A 353 -21.84 11.75 8.00
CA LYS A 353 -22.76 12.89 8.03
C LYS A 353 -22.17 14.12 7.37
#